data_AF-D0II25-F1
#
_entry.id   AF-D0II25-F1
#
_cell.length_a   1.000
_cell.length_b   1.000
_cell.length_c   1.000
_cell.angle_alpha   90.00
_cell.angle_beta   90.00
_cell.angle_gamma   90.00
#
_symmetry.space_group_name_H-M   'P 1'
#
loop_
_entity.id
_entity.type
_entity.pdbx_description
1 polymer ?
#
loop_
_entity_poly.entity_id
_entity_poly.type
_entity_poly.pdbx_seq_one_letter_code
_entity_poly.pdbx_strand_id
1 'polypeptide(L)'
;MVTTVYAVVLCGWLIYLSVQVIRQRRKYQVLFADGGVDALVRARSAQSNATEYIPIFLILLGLAEMNGVNVWWIHALGVAFVVGRVLHADSMFKATIPNRVRGMQLTFGCLAVLMVLNLWAAL
;
A
#
# COMPACT_ATOMS: atom_id res chain seq x y z
N MET A 1 -17.70 -3.77 9.87
CA MET A 1 -16.30 -3.33 10.03
C MET A 1 -15.92 -2.41 8.88
N VAL A 2 -15.59 -1.16 9.17
CA VAL A 2 -15.09 -0.15 8.23
C VAL A 2 -13.78 -0.61 7.58
N THR A 3 -12.93 -1.34 8.30
CA THR A 3 -11.68 -1.91 7.76
C THR A 3 -11.92 -2.73 6.49
N THR A 4 -13.07 -3.40 6.37
CA THR A 4 -13.45 -4.18 5.17
C THR A 4 -13.47 -3.33 3.90
N VAL A 5 -13.93 -2.08 3.99
CA VAL A 5 -13.96 -1.16 2.84
C VAL A 5 -12.55 -0.93 2.31
N TYR A 6 -11.61 -0.64 3.21
CA TYR A 6 -10.21 -0.41 2.85
C TYR A 6 -9.52 -1.69 2.37
N ALA A 7 -9.86 -2.85 2.94
CA ALA A 7 -9.34 -4.13 2.48
C ALA A 7 -9.74 -4.42 1.03
N VAL A 8 -11.01 -4.19 0.66
CA VAL A 8 -11.49 -4.41 -0.71
C VAL A 8 -10.83 -3.44 -1.70
N VAL A 9 -10.71 -2.16 -1.34
CA VAL A 9 -10.04 -1.15 -2.18
C VAL A 9 -8.56 -1.48 -2.39
N LEU A 10 -7.84 -1.83 -1.32
CA LEU A 10 -6.42 -2.17 -1.39
C LEU A 10 -6.17 -3.52 -2.09
N CYS A 11 -7.11 -4.46 -2.00
CA CYS A 11 -7.09 -5.69 -2.79
C CYS A 11 -7.21 -5.38 -4.29
N GLY A 12 -8.17 -4.55 -4.68
CA GLY A 12 -8.30 -4.09 -6.08
C GLY A 12 -7.03 -3.39 -6.57
N TRP A 13 -6.40 -2.58 -5.72
CA TRP A 13 -5.12 -1.95 -6.02
C TRP A 13 -3.97 -2.95 -6.22
N LEU A 14 -3.86 -3.96 -5.35
CA LEU A 14 -2.88 -5.04 -5.50
C LEU A 14 -3.08 -5.81 -6.81
N ILE A 15 -4.33 -6.16 -7.14
CA ILE A 15 -4.66 -6.81 -8.42
C ILE A 15 -4.21 -5.95 -9.60
N TYR A 16 -4.50 -4.64 -9.57
CA TYR A 16 -4.04 -3.72 -10.60
C TYR A 16 -2.51 -3.74 -10.78
N LEU A 17 -1.75 -3.66 -9.69
CA LEU A 17 -0.28 -3.70 -9.74
C LEU A 17 0.24 -5.05 -10.27
N SER A 18 -0.37 -6.16 -9.85
CA SER A 18 -0.05 -7.50 -10.37
C SER A 18 -0.29 -7.60 -11.88
N VAL A 19 -1.41 -7.06 -12.37
CA VAL A 19 -1.70 -7.00 -13.81
C VAL A 19 -0.62 -6.20 -14.55
N GLN A 20 -0.13 -5.09 -14.01
CA GLN A 20 0.96 -4.33 -14.63
C GLN A 20 2.25 -5.16 -14.74
N VAL A 21 2.62 -5.92 -13.71
CA VAL A 21 3.77 -6.83 -13.76
C VAL A 21 3.58 -7.92 -14.83
N ILE A 22 2.40 -8.55 -14.88
CA ILE A 22 2.07 -9.57 -15.89
C ILE A 22 2.18 -8.99 -17.30
N ARG A 23 1.66 -7.78 -17.52
CA ARG A 23 1.75 -7.09 -18.83
C ARG A 23 3.20 -6.85 -19.25
N GLN A 24 4.07 -6.39 -18.33
CA GLN A 24 5.48 -6.18 -18.65
C GLN A 24 6.21 -7.50 -18.92
N ARG A 25 5.96 -8.56 -18.14
CA ARG A 25 6.54 -9.90 -18.40
C ARG A 25 6.17 -10.43 -19.78
N ARG A 26 4.90 -10.32 -20.17
CA ARG A 26 4.42 -10.74 -21.49
C ARG A 26 5.01 -9.88 -22.61
N LYS A 27 5.09 -8.56 -22.42
CA LYS A 27 5.63 -7.64 -23.42
C LYS A 27 7.11 -7.91 -23.72
N TYR A 28 7.91 -8.15 -22.69
CA TYR A 28 9.36 -8.30 -22.81
C TYR A 28 9.85 -9.76 -22.77
N GLN A 29 8.92 -10.73 -22.73
CA GLN A 29 9.23 -12.17 -22.71
C GLN A 29 10.20 -12.58 -21.58
N VAL A 30 10.06 -11.97 -20.40
CA VAL A 30 10.91 -12.22 -19.23
C VAL A 30 10.27 -13.25 -18.30
N LEU A 31 10.87 -14.45 -18.23
CA LEU A 31 10.41 -15.55 -17.38
C LEU A 31 10.74 -15.35 -15.89
N PHE A 32 12.00 -15.02 -15.58
CA PHE A 32 12.50 -14.91 -14.21
C PHE A 32 13.04 -13.51 -13.90
N ALA A 33 13.05 -13.14 -12.62
CA ALA A 33 13.52 -11.84 -12.14
C ALA A 33 12.87 -10.67 -12.92
N ASP A 34 13.67 -9.72 -13.40
CA ASP A 34 13.27 -8.53 -14.16
C ASP A 34 13.89 -8.45 -15.56
N GLY A 35 14.84 -9.35 -15.89
CA GLY A 35 15.47 -9.42 -17.21
C GLY A 35 16.21 -8.15 -17.62
N GLY A 36 16.62 -7.29 -16.66
CA GLY A 36 17.23 -5.99 -16.95
C GLY A 36 16.27 -4.96 -17.55
N VAL A 37 14.96 -5.24 -17.53
CA VAL A 37 13.94 -4.35 -18.12
C VAL A 37 13.44 -3.36 -17.08
N ASP A 38 13.84 -2.10 -17.20
CA ASP A 38 13.47 -1.02 -16.28
C ASP A 38 11.97 -0.93 -15.99
N ALA A 39 11.13 -1.10 -17.02
CA ALA A 39 9.67 -1.06 -16.84
C ALA A 39 9.16 -2.20 -15.93
N LEU A 40 9.76 -3.38 -16.04
CA LEU A 40 9.44 -4.53 -15.20
C LEU A 40 10.01 -4.37 -13.78
N VAL A 41 11.23 -3.81 -13.65
CA VAL A 41 11.82 -3.45 -12.35
C VAL A 41 10.88 -2.50 -11.59
N ARG A 42 10.42 -1.42 -12.24
CA ARG A 42 9.50 -0.45 -11.63
C ARG A 42 8.16 -1.07 -11.25
N ALA A 43 7.54 -1.83 -12.14
CA ALA A 43 6.27 -2.49 -11.87
C ALA A 43 6.37 -3.49 -10.69
N ARG A 44 7.43 -4.32 -10.66
CA ARG A 44 7.68 -5.26 -9.55
C ARG A 44 7.93 -4.54 -8.24
N SER A 45 8.68 -3.44 -8.27
CA SER A 45 8.99 -2.65 -7.08
C SER A 45 7.72 -2.03 -6.47
N ALA A 46 6.82 -1.51 -7.31
CA ALA A 46 5.52 -1.00 -6.88
C ALA A 46 4.66 -2.11 -6.24
N GLN A 47 4.62 -3.29 -6.87
CA GLN A 47 3.88 -4.45 -6.34
C GLN A 47 4.47 -4.96 -5.02
N SER A 48 5.80 -5.13 -4.94
CA SER A 48 6.50 -5.62 -3.73
C SER A 48 6.22 -4.70 -2.54
N ASN A 49 6.38 -3.40 -2.74
CA ASN A 49 6.10 -2.40 -1.71
C ASN A 49 4.63 -2.48 -1.25
N ALA A 50 3.69 -2.62 -2.19
CA ALA A 50 2.29 -2.78 -1.83
C ALA A 50 2.05 -4.06 -1.00
N THR A 51 2.63 -5.20 -1.39
CA THR A 51 2.49 -6.48 -0.66
C THR A 51 3.20 -6.50 0.69
N GLU A 52 4.23 -5.66 0.89
CA GLU A 52 4.93 -5.54 2.18
C GLU A 52 4.12 -4.71 3.19
N TYR A 53 3.49 -3.62 2.75
CA TYR A 53 2.86 -2.67 3.68
C TYR A 53 1.33 -2.83 3.83
N ILE A 54 0.61 -3.26 2.78
CA ILE A 54 -0.86 -3.41 2.86
C ILE A 54 -1.30 -4.43 3.92
N PRO A 55 -0.71 -5.64 4.01
CA PRO A 55 -1.18 -6.64 4.97
C PRO A 55 -1.06 -6.17 6.42
N ILE A 56 0.11 -5.67 6.82
CA ILE A 56 0.33 -5.19 8.18
C ILE A 56 -0.54 -3.98 8.51
N PHE A 57 -0.77 -3.09 7.54
CA PHE A 57 -1.70 -1.97 7.70
C PHE A 57 -3.13 -2.46 7.97
N LEU A 58 -3.65 -3.39 7.18
CA LEU A 58 -5.01 -3.90 7.34
C LEU A 58 -5.19 -4.65 8.66
N ILE A 59 -4.17 -5.40 9.09
CA ILE A 59 -4.17 -6.06 10.40
C ILE A 59 -4.29 -5.02 11.51
N LEU A 60 -3.42 -4.00 11.51
CA LEU A 60 -3.44 -2.97 12.56
C LEU A 60 -4.70 -2.10 12.53
N LEU A 61 -5.26 -1.82 11.34
CA LEU A 61 -6.51 -1.07 11.21
C LEU A 61 -7.69 -1.88 11.76
N GLY A 62 -7.74 -3.18 11.45
CA GLY A 62 -8.77 -4.09 11.97
C GLY A 62 -8.69 -4.25 13.48
N LEU A 63 -7.48 -4.41 14.02
CA LEU A 63 -7.26 -4.47 15.48
C LEU A 63 -7.68 -3.16 16.16
N ALA A 64 -7.34 -2.01 15.58
CA ALA A 64 -7.74 -0.71 16.13
C ALA A 64 -9.28 -0.58 16.17
N GLU A 65 -9.96 -0.99 15.09
CA GLU A 65 -11.41 -1.00 15.03
C GLU A 65 -12.03 -1.97 16.07
N MET A 66 -11.45 -3.16 16.24
CA MET A 66 -11.90 -4.14 17.24
C MET A 66 -11.67 -3.66 18.68
N ASN A 67 -10.62 -2.88 18.92
CA ASN A 67 -10.33 -2.25 20.21
C ASN A 67 -11.20 -1.00 20.48
N GLY A 68 -12.18 -0.70 19.62
CA GLY A 68 -13.12 0.40 19.83
C GLY A 68 -12.53 1.79 19.54
N VAL A 69 -11.42 1.88 18.82
CA VAL A 69 -10.89 3.17 18.35
C VAL A 69 -11.96 3.88 17.53
N ASN A 70 -12.12 5.19 17.78
CA ASN A 70 -13.15 6.00 17.14
C ASN A 70 -13.12 5.87 15.61
N VAL A 71 -14.29 5.63 15.02
CA VAL A 71 -14.48 5.37 13.58
C VAL A 71 -13.89 6.45 12.67
N TRP A 72 -13.83 7.71 13.12
CA TRP A 72 -13.22 8.80 12.36
C TRP A 72 -11.71 8.62 12.18
N TRP A 73 -11.01 8.07 13.18
CA TRP A 73 -9.60 7.70 13.06
C TRP A 73 -9.39 6.56 12.07
N ILE A 74 -10.27 5.55 12.10
CA ILE A 74 -10.23 4.42 11.16
C ILE A 74 -10.38 4.94 9.72
N HIS A 75 -11.34 5.83 9.47
CA HIS A 75 -11.52 6.43 8.16
C HIS A 75 -10.35 7.32 7.73
N ALA A 76 -9.87 8.19 8.62
CA ALA A 76 -8.76 9.09 8.32
C ALA A 76 -7.50 8.31 7.92
N LEU A 77 -7.14 7.29 8.71
CA LEU A 77 -5.97 6.45 8.45
C LEU A 77 -6.17 5.56 7.21
N GLY A 78 -7.37 5.01 7.02
CA GLY A 78 -7.75 4.27 5.82
C GLY A 78 -7.58 5.08 4.53
N VAL A 79 -8.16 6.28 4.48
CA VAL A 79 -8.06 7.19 3.32
C VAL A 79 -6.61 7.63 3.10
N ALA A 80 -5.93 8.08 4.16
CA ALA A 80 -4.55 8.55 4.06
C ALA A 80 -3.62 7.46 3.51
N PHE A 81 -3.80 6.21 3.96
CA PHE A 81 -3.01 5.08 3.48
C PHE A 81 -3.28 4.80 1.99
N VAL A 82 -4.54 4.73 1.56
CA VAL A 82 -4.90 4.53 0.15
C VAL A 82 -4.29 5.63 -0.73
N VAL A 83 -4.42 6.90 -0.34
CA VAL A 83 -3.81 8.03 -1.06
C VAL A 83 -2.29 7.87 -1.12
N GLY A 84 -1.64 7.50 -0.01
CA GLY A 84 -0.20 7.22 0.03
C GLY A 84 0.23 6.13 -0.96
N ARG A 85 -0.56 5.04 -1.10
CA ARG A 85 -0.28 3.96 -2.06
C ARG A 85 -0.42 4.42 -3.51
N VAL A 86 -1.45 5.22 -3.82
CA VAL A 86 -1.67 5.78 -5.16
C VAL A 86 -0.55 6.75 -5.55
N LEU A 87 -0.20 7.69 -4.66
CA LEU A 87 0.90 8.64 -4.89
C LEU A 87 2.24 7.93 -5.07
N HIS A 88 2.50 6.88 -4.28
CA HIS A 88 3.72 6.10 -4.39
C HIS A 88 3.81 5.38 -5.75
N ALA A 89 2.76 4.70 -6.21
CA ALA A 89 2.81 4.02 -7.50
C ALA A 89 2.86 5.01 -8.68
N ASP A 90 2.12 6.13 -8.63
CA ASP A 90 2.16 7.17 -9.68
C ASP A 90 3.59 7.70 -9.87
N SER A 91 4.33 7.86 -8.77
CA SER A 91 5.74 8.26 -8.79
C SER A 91 6.64 7.26 -9.53
N MET A 92 6.30 5.97 -9.52
CA MET A 92 7.04 4.93 -10.22
C MET A 92 6.75 4.92 -11.72
N PHE A 93 5.56 5.35 -12.14
CA PHE A 93 5.21 5.48 -13.56
C PHE A 93 5.73 6.79 -14.16
N LYS A 94 5.81 7.87 -13.37
CA LYS A 94 6.28 9.19 -13.81
C LYS A 94 7.74 9.52 -13.47
N ALA A 95 8.46 8.60 -12.81
CA ALA A 95 9.83 8.78 -12.34
C ALA A 95 10.07 10.05 -11.49
N THR A 96 9.08 10.44 -10.68
CA THR A 96 9.19 11.65 -9.82
C THR A 96 9.56 11.27 -8.38
N ILE A 97 10.78 11.61 -7.96
CA ILE A 97 11.29 11.35 -6.60
C ILE A 97 10.38 11.97 -5.49
N PRO A 98 9.83 13.19 -5.63
CA PRO A 98 9.06 13.82 -4.55
C PRO A 98 7.78 13.06 -4.17
N ASN A 99 7.06 12.52 -5.16
CA ASN A 99 5.81 11.78 -4.91
C ASN A 99 6.09 10.41 -4.28
N ARG A 100 7.26 9.81 -4.58
CA ARG A 100 7.73 8.57 -3.94
C ARG A 100 7.95 8.76 -2.44
N VAL A 101 8.63 9.85 -2.06
CA VAL A 101 8.94 10.19 -0.67
C VAL A 101 7.67 10.50 0.11
N ARG A 102 6.79 11.35 -0.43
CA ARG A 102 5.52 11.72 0.21
C ARG A 102 4.61 10.50 0.42
N GLY A 103 4.50 9.62 -0.57
CA GLY A 103 3.73 8.38 -0.46
C GLY A 103 4.26 7.44 0.64
N MET A 104 5.60 7.31 0.76
CA MET A 104 6.21 6.52 1.83
C MET A 104 6.03 7.16 3.21
N GLN A 105 6.18 8.48 3.32
CA GLN A 105 5.97 9.21 4.57
C GLN A 105 4.53 9.01 5.09
N LEU A 106 3.53 9.10 4.22
CA LEU A 106 2.13 8.81 4.58
C LEU A 106 1.95 7.37 5.07
N THR A 107 2.62 6.41 4.43
CA THR A 107 2.51 4.99 4.76
C THR A 107 3.12 4.68 6.12
N PHE A 108 4.34 5.15 6.36
CA PHE A 108 4.98 5.01 7.67
C PHE A 108 4.24 5.79 8.75
N GLY A 109 3.73 6.98 8.45
CA GLY A 109 2.92 7.77 9.37
C GLY A 109 1.66 7.02 9.81
N CYS A 110 0.92 6.43 8.86
CA CYS A 110 -0.27 5.63 9.19
C CYS A 110 0.09 4.42 10.08
N LEU A 111 1.17 3.70 9.76
CA LEU A 111 1.61 2.55 10.55
C LEU A 111 2.05 2.95 11.96
N ALA A 112 2.81 4.04 12.10
CA ALA A 112 3.25 4.54 13.40
C ALA A 112 2.06 4.98 14.27
N VAL A 113 1.09 5.70 13.69
CA VAL A 113 -0.13 6.10 14.41
C VAL A 113 -0.94 4.89 14.82
N LEU A 114 -1.17 3.93 13.91
CA LEU A 114 -1.89 2.70 14.24
C LEU A 114 -1.17 1.86 15.30
N MET A 115 0.16 1.80 15.27
CA MET A 115 0.97 1.12 16.29
C MET A 115 0.72 1.73 17.68
N VAL A 116 0.79 3.06 17.79
CA VAL A 116 0.57 3.77 19.06
C VAL A 116 -0.88 3.63 19.53
N LEU A 117 -1.85 3.79 18.63
CA LEU A 117 -3.28 3.67 18.96
C LEU A 117 -3.62 2.26 19.45
N ASN A 118 -3.12 1.22 18.78
CA ASN A 118 -3.35 -0.16 19.21
C ASN A 118 -2.69 -0.46 20.55
N LEU A 119 -1.46 0.02 20.78
CA LEU A 119 -0.79 -0.18 22.06
C LEU A 119 -1.52 0.53 23.19
N TRP A 120 -1.97 1.76 22.97
CA TRP A 120 -2.73 2.52 23.97
C TRP A 120 -4.10 1.88 24.26
N ALA A 121 -4.80 1.39 23.24
CA ALA A 121 -6.12 0.76 23.41
C ALA A 121 -6.06 -0.66 24.00
N ALA A 122 -4.89 -1.31 23.98
CA ALA A 122 -4.68 -2.65 24.52
C ALA A 122 -4.25 -2.66 26.00
N LEU A 123 -3.87 -1.51 26.55
CA LEU A 123 -3.45 -1.32 27.95
C LEU A 123 -4.59 -0.69 28.76
#